data_AF-A0A9W7UH47-F1
#
_entry.id   AF-A0A9W7UH47-F1
#
_cell.length_a   1.000
_cell.length_b   1.000
_cell.length_c   1.000
_cell.angle_alpha   90.00
_cell.angle_beta   90.00
_cell.angle_gamma   90.00
#
_symmetry.space_group_name_H-M   'P 1'
#
loop_
_entity.id
_entity.type
_entity.pdbx_description
1 polymer ?
#
loop_
_entity_poly.entity_id
_entity_poly.type
_entity_poly.pdbx_seq_one_letter_code
_entity_poly.pdbx_strand_id
1 'polypeptide(L)'
;MELLKELLHDPKFQWVGITAIASFVAAGVSLLVGIIGPVITIYNNRKIIATQEKMNEDNFKGNVVSKARIEWIQEVRKKSVDFMSACYNLLDFIDVHHMNENLDAELQKEFFNLKNEVQKNGVLLILYFGPDSNKNNDLIAFLVTSVADTLTHKLILREDKNIILYSRHKVEILKEFLRIYFKAEWKRANGEIADSDVQGYLETEKLYVRIQKICKDMLEEHKEWLDVYYEFLEKKLKQKFETKTS
;
A
#
# COMPACT_ATOMS: atom_id res chain seq x y z
N MET A 1 -93.02 28.37 13.11
CA MET A 1 -92.26 28.25 11.84
C MET A 1 -91.67 29.59 11.38
N GLU A 2 -92.12 30.74 11.91
CA GLU A 2 -91.50 32.06 11.67
C GLU A 2 -90.26 32.33 12.53
N LEU A 3 -90.27 31.93 13.81
CA LEU A 3 -89.10 32.02 14.70
C LEU A 3 -87.85 31.28 14.21
N LEU A 4 -88.02 30.22 13.40
CA LEU A 4 -86.90 29.48 12.80
C LEU A 4 -86.35 30.18 11.54
N LYS A 5 -87.17 30.98 10.85
CA LYS A 5 -86.77 31.73 9.65
C LYS A 5 -86.04 33.02 9.99
N GLU A 6 -86.40 33.70 11.08
CA GLU A 6 -85.67 34.87 11.59
C GLU A 6 -84.27 34.52 12.11
N LEU A 7 -84.13 33.38 12.79
CA LEU A 7 -82.83 32.89 13.29
C LEU A 7 -81.85 32.52 12.16
N LEU A 8 -82.36 32.16 10.98
CA LEU A 8 -81.57 31.86 9.77
C LEU A 8 -81.23 33.10 8.92
N HIS A 9 -81.92 34.23 9.14
CA HIS A 9 -81.68 35.52 8.46
C HIS A 9 -80.98 36.56 9.34
N ASP A 10 -80.64 36.23 10.59
CA ASP A 10 -79.81 37.10 11.41
C ASP A 10 -78.37 37.09 10.84
N PRO A 11 -77.86 38.24 10.34
CA PRO A 11 -76.52 38.33 9.80
C PRO A 11 -75.46 37.88 10.81
N LYS A 12 -75.67 38.07 12.12
CA LYS A 12 -74.73 37.57 13.14
C LYS A 12 -74.65 36.04 13.17
N PHE A 13 -75.76 35.33 12.95
CA PHE A 13 -75.79 33.87 12.99
C PHE A 13 -75.15 33.25 11.73
N GLN A 14 -75.31 33.89 10.56
CA GLN A 14 -74.65 33.47 9.33
C GLN A 14 -73.13 33.67 9.36
N TRP A 15 -72.65 34.80 9.89
CA TRP A 15 -71.21 35.05 10.04
C TRP A 15 -70.55 34.09 11.04
N VAL A 16 -71.23 33.76 12.14
CA VAL A 16 -70.74 32.80 13.16
C VAL A 16 -70.68 31.36 12.61
N GLY A 17 -71.68 30.94 11.83
CA GLY A 17 -71.67 29.62 11.18
C GLY A 17 -70.54 29.47 10.14
N ILE A 18 -70.31 30.50 9.31
CA ILE A 18 -69.23 30.50 8.30
C ILE A 18 -67.85 30.54 8.97
N THR A 19 -67.67 31.33 10.04
CA THR A 19 -66.39 31.37 10.79
C THR A 19 -66.11 30.08 11.55
N ALA A 20 -67.14 29.41 12.08
CA ALA A 20 -66.97 28.10 12.73
C ALA A 20 -66.51 27.01 11.75
N ILE A 21 -67.05 26.98 10.53
CA ILE A 21 -66.66 26.00 9.50
C ILE A 21 -65.25 26.33 8.97
N ALA A 22 -64.96 27.60 8.69
CA ALA A 22 -63.64 28.03 8.24
C ALA A 22 -62.54 27.73 9.28
N SER A 23 -62.82 27.90 10.57
CA SER A 23 -61.89 27.56 11.65
C SER A 23 -61.71 26.06 11.84
N PHE A 24 -62.75 25.23 11.66
CA PHE A 24 -62.62 23.77 11.69
C PHE A 24 -61.80 23.22 10.52
N VAL A 25 -61.98 23.76 9.31
CA VAL A 25 -61.19 23.39 8.13
C VAL A 25 -59.74 23.86 8.29
N ALA A 26 -59.52 25.09 8.76
CA ALA A 26 -58.18 25.60 9.03
C ALA A 26 -57.46 24.81 10.14
N ALA A 27 -58.17 24.41 11.20
CA ALA A 27 -57.64 23.57 12.27
C ALA A 27 -57.33 22.15 11.81
N GLY A 28 -58.16 21.56 10.95
CA GLY A 28 -57.90 20.24 10.35
C GLY A 28 -56.69 20.23 9.43
N VAL A 29 -56.52 21.27 8.61
CA VAL A 29 -55.35 21.44 7.73
C VAL A 29 -54.09 21.73 8.55
N SER A 30 -54.16 22.56 9.61
CA SER A 30 -52.99 22.85 10.45
C SER A 30 -52.52 21.63 11.25
N LEU A 31 -53.42 20.75 11.67
CA LEU A 31 -53.09 19.52 12.39
C LEU A 31 -52.42 18.47 11.48
N LEU A 32 -52.86 18.37 10.22
CA LEU A 32 -52.21 17.51 9.21
C LEU A 32 -50.83 18.03 8.83
N VAL A 33 -50.69 19.33 8.57
CA VAL A 33 -49.40 19.96 8.27
C VAL A 33 -48.44 19.90 9.47
N GLY A 34 -48.97 20.06 10.68
CA GLY A 34 -48.23 20.01 11.94
C GLY A 34 -47.72 18.63 12.35
N ILE A 35 -48.27 17.54 11.81
CA ILE A 35 -47.80 16.16 12.07
C ILE A 35 -46.92 15.64 10.91
N ILE A 36 -47.29 15.94 9.66
CA ILE A 36 -46.57 15.46 8.48
C ILE A 36 -45.18 16.13 8.37
N GLY A 37 -45.08 17.44 8.66
CA GLY A 37 -43.83 18.18 8.63
C GLY A 37 -42.74 17.63 9.57
N PRO A 38 -43.05 17.40 10.87
CA PRO A 38 -42.11 16.78 11.81
C PRO A 38 -41.71 15.35 11.43
N VAL A 39 -42.63 14.52 10.93
CA VAL A 39 -42.33 13.13 10.53
C VAL A 39 -41.37 13.08 9.35
N ILE A 40 -41.60 13.90 8.30
CA ILE A 40 -40.68 14.00 7.15
C ILE A 40 -39.31 14.52 7.60
N THR A 41 -39.29 15.49 8.51
CA THR A 41 -38.04 16.07 9.06
C THR A 41 -37.24 15.03 9.85
N ILE A 42 -37.88 14.25 10.71
CA ILE A 42 -37.23 13.16 11.48
C ILE A 42 -36.67 12.09 10.53
N TYR A 43 -37.43 11.71 9.51
CA TYR A 43 -36.98 10.73 8.51
C TYR A 43 -35.76 11.23 7.72
N ASN A 44 -35.79 12.47 7.23
CA ASN A 44 -34.67 13.06 6.50
C ASN A 44 -33.43 13.24 7.38
N ASN A 45 -33.60 13.68 8.63
CA ASN A 45 -32.49 13.82 9.59
C ASN A 45 -31.83 12.46 9.89
N ARG A 46 -32.62 11.38 10.04
CA ARG A 46 -32.06 10.03 10.22
C ARG A 46 -31.24 9.59 9.00
N LYS A 47 -31.72 9.84 7.79
CA LYS A 47 -30.98 9.52 6.56
C LYS A 47 -29.71 10.35 6.43
N ILE A 48 -29.74 11.63 6.79
CA ILE A 48 -28.58 12.53 6.79
C ILE A 48 -27.54 12.04 7.82
N ILE A 49 -27.95 11.69 9.04
CA ILE A 49 -27.05 11.16 10.08
C ILE A 49 -26.41 9.85 9.63
N ALA A 50 -27.18 8.89 9.11
CA ALA A 50 -26.64 7.63 8.62
C ALA A 50 -25.65 7.84 7.45
N THR A 51 -25.92 8.82 6.58
CA THR A 51 -25.01 9.19 5.49
C THR A 51 -23.75 9.87 6.04
N GLN A 52 -23.87 10.74 7.05
CA GLN A 52 -22.73 11.38 7.72
C GLN A 52 -21.87 10.37 8.49
N GLU A 53 -22.46 9.42 9.21
CA GLU A 53 -21.76 8.34 9.89
C GLU A 53 -20.96 7.50 8.90
N LYS A 54 -21.58 7.10 7.79
CA LYS A 54 -20.89 6.36 6.73
C LYS A 54 -19.76 7.18 6.10
N MET A 55 -20.00 8.45 5.76
CA MET A 55 -18.94 9.34 5.26
C MET A 55 -17.80 9.51 6.27
N ASN A 56 -18.12 9.64 7.56
CA ASN A 56 -17.11 9.75 8.62
C ASN A 56 -16.30 8.46 8.77
N GLU A 57 -16.95 7.29 8.71
CA GLU A 57 -16.29 5.99 8.77
C GLU A 57 -15.39 5.76 7.55
N ASP A 58 -15.89 6.05 6.34
CA ASP A 58 -15.13 5.92 5.10
C ASP A 58 -13.94 6.91 5.08
N ASN A 59 -14.14 8.15 5.53
CA ASN A 59 -13.08 9.14 5.68
C ASN A 59 -12.05 8.71 6.74
N PHE A 60 -12.50 8.15 7.86
CA PHE A 60 -11.61 7.65 8.91
C PHE A 60 -10.77 6.47 8.41
N LYS A 61 -11.42 5.46 7.80
CA LYS A 61 -10.75 4.30 7.21
C LYS A 61 -9.75 4.73 6.13
N GLY A 62 -10.16 5.60 5.21
CA GLY A 62 -9.30 6.16 4.18
C GLY A 62 -8.09 6.88 4.78
N ASN A 63 -8.31 7.76 5.77
CA ASN A 63 -7.24 8.50 6.44
C ASN A 63 -6.26 7.56 7.18
N VAL A 64 -6.76 6.54 7.88
CA VAL A 64 -5.93 5.54 8.57
C VAL A 64 -5.09 4.74 7.57
N VAL A 65 -5.69 4.29 6.46
CA VAL A 65 -5.00 3.53 5.41
C VAL A 65 -3.93 4.39 4.73
N SER A 66 -4.26 5.62 4.34
CA SER A 66 -3.32 6.57 3.74
C SER A 66 -2.15 6.86 4.67
N LYS A 67 -2.41 7.08 5.96
CA LYS A 67 -1.36 7.32 6.97
C LYS A 67 -0.46 6.09 7.14
N ALA A 68 -1.03 4.90 7.29
CA ALA A 68 -0.26 3.66 7.39
C ALA A 68 0.61 3.42 6.14
N ARG A 69 0.09 3.74 4.94
CA ARG A 69 0.86 3.65 3.69
C ARG A 69 2.01 4.65 3.66
N ILE A 70 1.79 5.91 4.08
CA ILE A 70 2.84 6.93 4.16
C ILE A 70 3.93 6.51 5.14
N GLU A 71 3.55 6.03 6.33
CA GLU A 71 4.49 5.51 7.33
C GLU A 71 5.30 4.34 6.78
N TRP A 72 4.64 3.37 6.12
CA TRP A 72 5.31 2.28 5.44
C TRP A 72 6.31 2.80 4.39
N ILE A 73 5.91 3.72 3.49
CA ILE A 73 6.83 4.31 2.50
C ILE A 73 8.06 4.94 3.17
N GLN A 74 7.87 5.67 4.28
CA GLN A 74 8.97 6.31 5.00
C GLN A 74 9.93 5.28 5.61
N GLU A 75 9.41 4.24 6.24
CA GLU A 75 10.23 3.18 6.82
C GLU A 75 10.97 2.38 5.75
N VAL A 76 10.29 2.00 4.66
CA VAL A 76 10.94 1.26 3.57
C VAL A 76 12.00 2.11 2.87
N ARG A 77 11.81 3.42 2.71
CA ARG A 77 12.86 4.32 2.20
C ARG A 77 14.11 4.29 3.07
N LYS A 78 13.96 4.33 4.41
CA LYS A 78 15.09 4.20 5.34
C LYS A 78 15.80 2.86 5.15
N LYS A 79 15.05 1.75 5.12
CA LYS A 79 15.63 0.40 4.93
C LYS A 79 16.29 0.21 3.57
N SER A 80 15.75 0.85 2.54
CA SER A 80 16.35 0.88 1.21
C SER A 80 17.71 1.58 1.24
N VAL A 81 17.80 2.73 1.91
CA VAL A 81 19.05 3.48 2.08
C VAL A 81 20.05 2.70 2.94
N ASP A 82 19.60 2.08 4.03
CA ASP A 82 20.46 1.24 4.89
C ASP A 82 21.11 0.11 4.07
N PHE A 83 20.31 -0.59 3.25
CA PHE A 83 20.81 -1.65 2.37
C PHE A 83 21.79 -1.13 1.30
N MET A 84 21.41 -0.08 0.57
CA MET A 84 22.27 0.52 -0.46
C MET A 84 23.59 1.01 0.13
N SER A 85 23.55 1.65 1.30
CA SER A 85 24.75 2.14 1.99
C SER A 85 25.65 0.98 2.42
N ALA A 86 25.08 -0.10 2.96
CA ALA A 86 25.85 -1.31 3.28
C ALA A 86 26.53 -1.89 2.03
N CYS A 87 25.83 -1.91 0.89
CA CYS A 87 26.40 -2.37 -0.38
C CYS A 87 27.59 -1.50 -0.81
N TYR A 88 27.42 -0.17 -0.84
CA TYR A 88 28.50 0.74 -1.24
C TYR A 88 29.68 0.67 -0.28
N ASN A 89 29.47 0.60 1.04
CA ASN A 89 30.56 0.46 2.00
C ASN A 89 31.40 -0.80 1.73
N LEU A 90 30.76 -1.94 1.43
CA LEU A 90 31.46 -3.17 1.09
C LEU A 90 32.17 -3.08 -0.27
N LEU A 91 31.51 -2.52 -1.29
CA LEU A 91 32.08 -2.32 -2.62
C LEU A 91 33.31 -1.39 -2.58
N ASP A 92 33.22 -0.29 -1.82
CA ASP A 92 34.31 0.67 -1.65
C ASP A 92 35.48 0.03 -0.89
N PHE A 93 35.20 -0.78 0.13
CA PHE A 93 36.23 -1.59 0.80
C PHE A 93 36.95 -2.51 -0.19
N ILE A 94 36.21 -3.24 -1.03
CA ILE A 94 36.78 -4.15 -2.03
C ILE A 94 37.68 -3.38 -3.03
N ASP A 95 37.23 -2.20 -3.46
CA ASP A 95 37.97 -1.37 -4.42
C ASP A 95 39.28 -0.82 -3.83
N VAL A 96 39.23 -0.31 -2.59
CA VAL A 96 40.39 0.26 -1.87
C VAL A 96 41.44 -0.82 -1.58
N HIS A 97 41.01 -2.01 -1.18
CA HIS A 97 41.91 -3.12 -0.85
C HIS A 97 42.25 -4.01 -2.07
N HIS A 98 41.88 -3.58 -3.28
CA HIS A 98 42.23 -4.20 -4.55
C HIS A 98 41.95 -5.71 -4.63
N MET A 99 40.87 -6.18 -4.01
CA MET A 99 40.52 -7.61 -3.98
C MET A 99 41.67 -8.49 -3.45
N ASN A 100 42.53 -7.97 -2.59
CA ASN A 100 43.63 -8.77 -2.05
C ASN A 100 43.07 -9.79 -1.06
N GLU A 101 43.24 -11.08 -1.36
CA GLU A 101 42.83 -12.17 -0.46
C GLU A 101 43.62 -12.21 0.85
N ASN A 102 44.83 -11.62 0.86
CA ASN A 102 45.70 -11.58 2.03
C ASN A 102 45.43 -10.35 2.90
N LEU A 103 44.16 -10.14 3.27
CA LEU A 103 43.78 -9.16 4.28
C LEU A 103 44.39 -9.56 5.63
N ASP A 104 44.87 -8.60 6.41
CA ASP A 104 45.24 -8.84 7.81
C ASP A 104 44.00 -9.16 8.67
N ALA A 105 44.22 -9.60 9.91
CA ALA A 105 43.14 -10.05 10.78
C ALA A 105 42.11 -8.95 11.11
N GLU A 106 42.53 -7.68 11.15
CA GLU A 106 41.64 -6.55 11.43
C GLU A 106 40.77 -6.25 10.21
N LEU A 107 41.37 -6.16 9.03
CA LEU A 107 40.67 -5.97 7.76
C LEU A 107 39.73 -7.15 7.42
N GLN A 108 40.12 -8.39 7.73
CA GLN A 108 39.24 -9.55 7.58
C GLN A 108 37.98 -9.43 8.45
N LYS A 109 38.14 -8.96 9.69
CA LYS A 109 37.02 -8.75 10.62
C LYS A 109 36.10 -7.64 10.11
N GLU A 110 36.66 -6.53 9.65
CA GLU A 110 35.90 -5.44 9.04
C GLU A 110 35.12 -5.92 7.81
N PHE A 111 35.80 -6.61 6.89
CA PHE A 111 35.20 -7.19 5.71
C PHE A 111 34.03 -8.14 6.03
N PHE A 112 34.19 -9.00 7.04
CA PHE A 112 33.12 -9.88 7.50
C PHE A 112 31.94 -9.09 8.08
N ASN A 113 32.18 -8.03 8.84
CA ASN A 113 31.12 -7.17 9.37
C ASN A 113 30.36 -6.46 8.25
N LEU A 114 31.06 -5.93 7.23
CA LEU A 114 30.44 -5.30 6.07
C LEU A 114 29.55 -6.29 5.31
N LYS A 115 30.02 -7.53 5.10
CA LYS A 115 29.21 -8.60 4.52
C LYS A 115 27.95 -8.89 5.34
N ASN A 116 28.08 -8.99 6.65
CA ASN A 116 26.92 -9.22 7.53
C ASN A 116 25.90 -8.09 7.46
N GLU A 117 26.34 -6.83 7.40
CA GLU A 117 25.43 -5.70 7.25
C GLU A 117 24.71 -5.71 5.90
N VAL A 118 25.37 -6.10 4.80
CA VAL A 118 24.70 -6.31 3.51
C VAL A 118 23.62 -7.39 3.61
N GLN A 119 23.94 -8.55 4.19
CA GLN A 119 22.97 -9.65 4.34
C GLN A 119 21.78 -9.24 5.21
N LYS A 120 22.06 -8.69 6.40
CA LYS A 120 21.05 -8.25 7.37
C LYS A 120 20.11 -7.20 6.79
N ASN A 121 20.64 -6.17 6.17
CA ASN A 121 19.82 -5.10 5.59
C ASN A 121 19.08 -5.57 4.34
N GLY A 122 19.66 -6.49 3.56
CA GLY A 122 18.98 -7.11 2.41
C GLY A 122 17.77 -7.93 2.83
N VAL A 123 17.94 -8.84 3.80
CA VAL A 123 16.83 -9.64 4.36
C VAL A 123 15.75 -8.73 4.94
N LEU A 124 16.14 -7.71 5.71
CA LEU A 124 15.19 -6.78 6.30
C LEU A 124 14.38 -6.05 5.22
N LEU A 125 15.04 -5.55 4.18
CA LEU A 125 14.36 -4.86 3.08
C LEU A 125 13.34 -5.76 2.37
N ILE A 126 13.70 -7.02 2.09
CA ILE A 126 12.79 -8.01 1.48
C ILE A 126 11.55 -8.22 2.36
N LEU A 127 11.73 -8.36 3.69
CA LEU A 127 10.63 -8.56 4.63
C LEU A 127 9.64 -7.39 4.66
N TYR A 128 10.10 -6.16 4.41
CA TYR A 128 9.23 -4.98 4.36
C TYR A 128 8.31 -4.93 3.12
N PHE A 129 8.72 -5.54 2.02
CA PHE A 129 7.90 -5.65 0.81
C PHE A 129 6.99 -6.88 0.84
N GLY A 130 7.48 -7.99 1.40
CA GLY A 130 6.75 -9.25 1.50
C GLY A 130 6.44 -9.89 0.14
N PRO A 131 5.95 -11.13 0.12
CA PRO A 131 5.40 -11.74 -1.07
C PRO A 131 4.05 -11.09 -1.35
N ASP A 132 3.89 -10.46 -2.51
CA ASP A 132 2.60 -9.95 -2.94
C ASP A 132 2.38 -10.32 -4.41
N SER A 133 1.12 -10.36 -4.83
CA SER A 133 0.69 -10.67 -6.21
C SER A 133 1.22 -9.69 -7.27
N ASN A 134 1.95 -8.66 -6.85
CA ASN A 134 2.49 -7.61 -7.69
C ASN A 134 3.91 -7.93 -8.14
N LYS A 135 4.13 -7.98 -9.46
CA LYS A 135 5.43 -8.15 -10.14
C LYS A 135 6.55 -7.22 -9.64
N ASN A 136 6.22 -6.10 -9.02
CA ASN A 136 7.18 -5.12 -8.51
C ASN A 136 7.90 -5.60 -7.24
N ASN A 137 7.21 -6.27 -6.31
CA ASN A 137 7.83 -6.77 -5.09
C ASN A 137 8.78 -7.93 -5.40
N ASP A 138 8.40 -8.81 -6.32
CA ASP A 138 9.26 -9.88 -6.85
C ASP A 138 10.56 -9.31 -7.43
N LEU A 139 10.47 -8.24 -8.23
CA LEU A 139 11.65 -7.61 -8.81
C LEU A 139 12.57 -7.02 -7.73
N ILE A 140 12.00 -6.36 -6.71
CA ILE A 140 12.79 -5.83 -5.60
C ILE A 140 13.48 -6.98 -4.86
N ALA A 141 12.75 -8.04 -4.52
CA ALA A 141 13.30 -9.19 -3.83
C ALA A 141 14.41 -9.85 -4.63
N PHE A 142 14.23 -10.01 -5.95
CA PHE A 142 15.25 -10.50 -6.86
C PHE A 142 16.50 -9.62 -6.85
N LEU A 143 16.36 -8.31 -7.05
CA LEU A 143 17.51 -7.38 -7.11
C LEU A 143 18.29 -7.37 -5.79
N VAL A 144 17.58 -7.34 -4.65
CA VAL A 144 18.18 -7.34 -3.32
C VAL A 144 18.93 -8.65 -3.06
N THR A 145 18.28 -9.79 -3.29
CA THR A 145 18.89 -11.12 -3.13
C THR A 145 20.09 -11.27 -4.04
N SER A 146 19.97 -10.91 -5.32
CA SER A 146 21.05 -11.06 -6.29
C SER A 146 22.28 -10.23 -5.93
N VAL A 147 22.11 -9.01 -5.44
CA VAL A 147 23.21 -8.18 -4.94
C VAL A 147 23.80 -8.76 -3.65
N ALA A 148 22.96 -9.08 -2.68
CA ALA A 148 23.40 -9.58 -1.39
C ALA A 148 24.18 -10.89 -1.53
N ASP A 149 23.67 -11.86 -2.31
CA ASP A 149 24.32 -13.14 -2.54
C ASP A 149 25.66 -12.98 -3.24
N THR A 150 25.72 -12.11 -4.26
CA THR A 150 26.96 -11.83 -4.99
C THR A 150 28.00 -11.22 -4.05
N LEU A 151 27.67 -10.12 -3.37
CA LEU A 151 28.61 -9.39 -2.53
C LEU A 151 29.03 -10.17 -1.29
N THR A 152 28.19 -11.08 -0.81
CA THR A 152 28.45 -11.83 0.42
C THR A 152 28.99 -13.23 0.14
N HIS A 153 29.16 -13.58 -1.14
CA HIS A 153 29.78 -14.82 -1.56
C HIS A 153 31.19 -14.97 -0.97
N LYS A 154 31.58 -16.21 -0.63
CA LYS A 154 32.87 -16.49 0.02
C LYS A 154 34.05 -16.09 -0.86
N LEU A 155 33.88 -16.18 -2.17
CA LEU A 155 34.94 -15.94 -3.14
C LEU A 155 34.91 -14.53 -3.74
N ILE A 156 34.13 -13.59 -3.18
CA ILE A 156 33.96 -12.25 -3.76
C ILE A 156 35.28 -11.47 -3.94
N LEU A 157 36.29 -11.72 -3.09
CA LEU A 157 37.64 -11.16 -3.24
C LEU A 157 38.46 -11.81 -4.37
N ARG A 158 37.96 -12.89 -4.97
CA ARG A 158 38.55 -13.58 -6.12
C ARG A 158 37.81 -13.31 -7.42
N GLU A 159 36.66 -12.64 -7.34
CA GLU A 159 35.78 -12.42 -8.47
C GLU A 159 36.37 -11.36 -9.42
N ASP A 160 35.98 -11.45 -10.68
CA ASP A 160 36.34 -10.45 -11.69
C ASP A 160 35.79 -9.06 -11.28
N LYS A 161 36.57 -8.00 -11.53
CA LYS A 161 36.12 -6.59 -11.46
C LYS A 161 34.77 -6.36 -12.15
N ASN A 162 34.48 -7.10 -13.22
CA ASN A 162 33.21 -7.08 -13.92
C ASN A 162 32.03 -7.48 -13.02
N ILE A 163 32.21 -8.45 -12.11
CA ILE A 163 31.15 -8.89 -11.17
C ILE A 163 30.86 -7.82 -10.12
N ILE A 164 31.90 -7.15 -9.62
CA ILE A 164 31.78 -6.01 -8.70
C ILE A 164 31.09 -4.82 -9.38
N LEU A 165 31.51 -4.49 -10.60
CA LEU A 165 30.88 -3.45 -11.41
C LEU A 165 29.41 -3.78 -11.68
N TYR A 166 29.11 -5.02 -12.01
CA TYR A 166 27.75 -5.47 -12.24
C TYR A 166 26.88 -5.40 -10.97
N SER A 167 27.46 -5.68 -9.81
CA SER A 167 26.79 -5.50 -8.52
C SER A 167 26.48 -4.03 -8.25
N ARG A 168 27.41 -3.10 -8.53
CA ARG A 168 27.14 -1.64 -8.49
C ARG A 168 25.95 -1.28 -9.39
N HIS A 169 25.94 -1.76 -10.64
CA HIS A 169 24.84 -1.48 -11.56
C HIS A 169 23.49 -1.99 -11.05
N LYS A 170 23.44 -3.16 -10.40
CA LYS A 170 22.20 -3.67 -9.78
C LYS A 170 21.72 -2.79 -8.62
N VAL A 171 22.64 -2.29 -7.78
CA VAL A 171 22.29 -1.33 -6.71
C VAL A 171 21.71 -0.05 -7.32
N GLU A 172 22.29 0.47 -8.41
CA GLU A 172 21.76 1.63 -9.13
C GLU A 172 20.38 1.38 -9.75
N ILE A 173 20.17 0.21 -10.35
CA ILE A 173 18.87 -0.20 -10.90
C ILE A 173 17.82 -0.25 -9.78
N LEU A 174 18.15 -0.87 -8.64
CA LEU A 174 17.27 -0.93 -7.48
C LEU A 174 16.92 0.48 -6.98
N LYS A 175 17.90 1.37 -6.86
CA LYS A 175 17.71 2.76 -6.45
C LYS A 175 16.71 3.50 -7.35
N GLU A 176 16.92 3.44 -8.67
CA GLU A 176 16.04 4.11 -9.63
C GLU A 176 14.65 3.49 -9.66
N PHE A 177 14.56 2.16 -9.57
CA PHE A 177 13.30 1.45 -9.47
C PHE A 177 12.49 1.91 -8.24
N LEU A 178 13.10 1.87 -7.05
CA LEU A 178 12.48 2.26 -5.80
C LEU A 178 12.05 3.72 -5.81
N ARG A 179 12.85 4.61 -6.41
CA ARG A 179 12.50 6.02 -6.55
C ARG A 179 11.21 6.22 -7.35
N ILE A 180 11.04 5.49 -8.45
CA ILE A 180 9.82 5.56 -9.28
C ILE A 180 8.65 4.88 -8.54
N TYR A 181 8.90 3.70 -7.97
CA TYR A 181 7.89 2.94 -7.25
C TYR A 181 7.31 3.69 -6.05
N PHE A 182 8.17 4.26 -5.19
CA PHE A 182 7.71 5.06 -4.06
C PHE A 182 7.03 6.37 -4.45
N LYS A 183 7.30 6.90 -5.65
CA LYS A 183 6.55 8.04 -6.17
C LYS A 183 5.11 7.63 -6.52
N ALA A 184 4.93 6.46 -7.12
CA ALA A 184 3.61 5.91 -7.41
C ALA A 184 2.84 5.58 -6.11
N GLU A 185 3.48 4.91 -5.16
CA GLU A 185 2.87 4.59 -3.86
C GLU A 185 2.54 5.85 -3.04
N TRP A 186 3.34 6.91 -3.15
CA TRP A 186 3.04 8.19 -2.52
C TRP A 186 1.78 8.84 -3.12
N LYS A 187 1.67 8.84 -4.45
CA LYS A 187 0.47 9.34 -5.15
C LYS A 187 -0.78 8.55 -4.77
N ARG A 188 -0.66 7.21 -4.70
CA ARG A 188 -1.71 6.31 -4.24
C ARG A 188 -2.15 6.66 -2.82
N ALA A 189 -1.19 6.82 -1.90
CA ALA A 189 -1.48 7.15 -0.51
C ALA A 189 -2.22 8.49 -0.34
N ASN A 190 -1.91 9.47 -1.19
CA ASN A 190 -2.57 10.78 -1.18
C ASN A 190 -3.90 10.81 -1.95
N GLY A 191 -4.33 9.70 -2.55
CA GLY A 191 -5.54 9.65 -3.38
C GLY A 191 -5.39 10.36 -4.73
N GLU A 192 -4.16 10.65 -5.18
CA GLU A 192 -3.90 11.24 -6.50
C GLU A 192 -4.09 10.24 -7.65
N ILE A 193 -3.93 8.95 -7.36
CA ILE A 193 -4.21 7.83 -8.28
C ILE A 193 -4.95 6.72 -7.53
N ALA A 194 -5.85 6.01 -8.21
CA ALA A 194 -6.54 4.88 -7.63
C ALA A 194 -5.61 3.67 -7.46
N ASP A 195 -5.94 2.77 -6.54
CA ASP A 195 -5.20 1.53 -6.29
C ASP A 195 -5.01 0.68 -7.56
N SER A 196 -6.02 0.64 -8.43
CA SER A 196 -5.99 -0.06 -9.72
C SER A 196 -5.03 0.57 -10.73
N ASP A 197 -4.75 1.86 -10.58
CA ASP A 197 -4.08 2.67 -11.60
C ASP A 197 -2.57 2.80 -11.34
N VAL A 198 -2.09 2.30 -10.19
CA VAL A 198 -0.68 2.33 -9.80
C VAL A 198 0.20 1.71 -10.88
N GLN A 199 -0.17 0.54 -11.39
CA GLN A 199 0.62 -0.14 -12.42
C GLN A 199 0.59 0.62 -13.75
N GLY A 200 -0.57 1.16 -14.13
CA GLY A 200 -0.70 2.01 -15.31
C GLY A 200 0.17 3.26 -15.20
N TYR A 201 0.19 3.91 -14.03
CA TYR A 201 1.07 5.04 -13.74
C TYR A 201 2.55 4.66 -13.92
N LEU A 202 2.99 3.54 -13.34
CA LEU A 202 4.38 3.08 -13.46
C LEU A 202 4.77 2.84 -14.93
N GLU A 203 3.86 2.28 -15.73
CA GLU A 203 4.11 1.99 -17.15
C GLU A 203 4.20 3.25 -18.04
N THR A 204 3.75 4.42 -17.54
CA THR A 204 4.03 5.71 -18.21
C THR A 204 5.47 6.20 -18.02
N GLU A 205 6.15 5.75 -16.97
CA GLU A 205 7.52 6.18 -16.65
C GLU A 205 8.53 5.38 -17.50
N LYS A 206 9.13 6.03 -18.50
CA LYS A 206 10.06 5.39 -19.47
C LYS A 206 11.17 4.58 -18.81
N LEU A 207 11.72 5.07 -17.70
CA LEU A 207 12.80 4.40 -16.98
C LEU A 207 12.31 3.13 -16.28
N TYR A 208 11.10 3.12 -15.73
CA TYR A 208 10.49 1.93 -15.15
C TYR A 208 10.33 0.83 -16.20
N VAL A 209 9.77 1.16 -17.37
CA VAL A 209 9.61 0.22 -18.49
C VAL A 209 10.95 -0.35 -18.93
N ARG A 210 11.99 0.49 -18.99
CA ARG A 210 13.34 0.07 -19.34
C ARG A 210 13.94 -0.88 -18.30
N ILE A 211 13.79 -0.58 -17.01
CA ILE A 211 14.25 -1.45 -15.91
C ILE A 211 13.54 -2.81 -15.97
N GLN A 212 12.21 -2.80 -16.11
CA GLN A 212 11.42 -4.02 -16.26
C GLN A 212 11.92 -4.87 -17.43
N LYS A 213 12.22 -4.26 -18.57
CA LYS A 213 12.76 -4.97 -19.74
C LYS A 213 14.14 -5.58 -19.46
N ILE A 214 15.05 -4.85 -18.82
CA ILE A 214 16.40 -5.34 -18.50
C ILE A 214 16.33 -6.52 -17.53
N CYS A 215 15.44 -6.45 -16.55
CA CYS A 215 15.34 -7.46 -15.51
C CYS A 215 14.37 -8.60 -15.85
N LYS A 216 13.66 -8.54 -16.97
CA LYS A 216 12.62 -9.52 -17.33
C LYS A 216 13.19 -10.94 -17.38
N ASP A 217 14.18 -11.14 -18.23
CA ASP A 217 14.77 -12.47 -18.47
C ASP A 217 15.43 -12.98 -17.17
N MET A 218 16.11 -12.09 -16.44
CA MET A 218 16.72 -12.42 -15.15
C MET A 218 15.71 -12.84 -14.07
N LEU A 219 14.53 -12.22 -14.07
CA LEU A 219 13.46 -12.53 -13.13
C LEU A 219 12.80 -13.87 -13.47
N GLU A 220 12.59 -14.16 -14.75
CA GLU A 220 12.08 -15.45 -15.23
C GLU A 220 13.06 -16.59 -14.85
N GLU A 221 14.35 -16.43 -15.15
CA GLU A 221 15.40 -17.38 -14.75
C GLU A 221 15.45 -17.59 -13.22
N HIS A 222 15.29 -16.53 -12.44
CA HIS A 222 15.30 -16.63 -10.98
C HIS A 222 14.10 -17.41 -10.44
N LYS A 223 12.91 -17.23 -11.03
CA LYS A 223 11.70 -17.97 -10.65
C LYS A 223 11.86 -19.45 -10.95
N GLU A 224 12.34 -19.79 -12.14
CA GLU A 224 12.63 -21.18 -12.51
C GLU A 224 13.64 -21.82 -11.56
N TRP A 225 14.71 -21.10 -11.22
CA TRP A 225 15.71 -21.60 -10.28
C TRP A 225 15.14 -21.83 -8.88
N LEU A 226 14.31 -20.92 -8.37
CA LEU A 226 13.66 -21.07 -7.06
C LEU A 226 12.76 -22.30 -7.01
N ASP A 227 11.95 -22.52 -8.06
CA ASP A 227 11.08 -23.69 -8.15
C ASP A 227 11.89 -24.99 -8.12
N VAL A 228 12.95 -25.08 -8.93
CA VAL A 228 13.86 -26.24 -8.94
C VAL A 228 14.53 -26.45 -7.58
N TYR A 229 14.97 -25.37 -6.94
CA TYR A 229 15.62 -25.43 -5.63
C TYR A 229 14.69 -25.97 -4.55
N TYR A 230 13.45 -25.48 -4.48
CA TYR A 230 12.47 -25.95 -3.51
C TYR A 230 12.01 -27.39 -3.79
N GLU A 231 11.82 -27.77 -5.06
CA GLU A 231 11.56 -29.17 -5.42
C GLU A 231 12.69 -30.10 -4.96
N PHE A 232 13.95 -29.69 -5.16
CA PHE A 232 15.11 -30.44 -4.70
C PHE A 232 15.13 -30.57 -3.17
N LEU A 233 14.88 -29.47 -2.45
CA LEU A 233 14.81 -29.48 -1.00
C LEU A 233 13.70 -30.39 -0.48
N GLU A 234 12.52 -30.34 -1.07
CA GLU A 234 11.40 -31.22 -0.70
C GLU A 234 11.78 -32.69 -0.85
N LYS A 235 12.37 -33.07 -2.00
CA LYS A 235 12.83 -34.45 -2.25
C LYS A 235 13.85 -34.89 -1.21
N LYS A 236 14.84 -34.03 -0.92
CA LYS A 236 15.90 -34.31 0.06
C LYS A 236 15.36 -34.45 1.49
N LEU A 237 14.41 -33.61 1.87
CA LEU A 237 13.78 -33.67 3.19
C LEU A 237 12.92 -34.93 3.33
N LYS A 238 12.09 -35.25 2.33
CA LYS A 238 11.27 -36.48 2.31
C LYS A 238 12.11 -37.73 2.49
N GLN A 239 13.20 -37.89 1.72
CA GLN A 239 14.14 -39.01 1.87
C GLN A 239 14.75 -39.12 3.27
N LYS A 240 15.09 -37.99 3.89
CA LYS A 240 15.67 -37.95 5.25
C LYS A 240 14.67 -38.33 6.35
N PHE A 241 13.37 -38.08 6.14
CA PHE A 241 12.33 -38.48 7.08
C PHE A 241 11.92 -39.95 6.92
N GLU A 242 11.85 -40.47 5.69
CA GLU A 242 11.52 -41.88 5.42
C GLU A 242 12.61 -42.85 5.92
N THR A 243 13.88 -42.46 5.80
CA THR A 243 15.04 -43.22 6.34
C THR A 243 15.16 -43.20 7.86
N LYS A 244 14.41 -42.35 8.57
CA LYS A 244 14.38 -42.30 10.05
C LYS A 244 13.22 -43.07 10.68
N THR A 245 12.24 -43.48 9.89
CA THR A 245 11.06 -44.25 10.32
C THR A 245 11.13 -45.73 9.92
N SER A 246 12.23 -46.17 9.28
CA SER A 246 12.58 -47.58 9.04
C SER A 246 13.72 -47.98 9.98
#